data_AF-A0A7V2H8U6-F1
#
_entry.id   AF-A0A7V2H8U6-F1
#
_cell.length_a   1.000
_cell.length_b   1.000
_cell.length_c   1.000
_cell.angle_alpha   90.00
_cell.angle_beta   90.00
_cell.angle_gamma   90.00
#
_symmetry.space_group_name_H-M   'P 1'
#
loop_
_entity.id
_entity.type
_entity.pdbx_description
1 polymer ?
#
loop_
_entity_poly.entity_id
_entity_poly.type
_entity_poly.pdbx_seq_one_letter_code
_entity_poly.pdbx_strand_id
1 'polypeptide(L)' 'MIDPAITGGPARLFHAPIEGLRRGFAQAQSAAEKIAAGDVSPETIVGQIQAGAMVQASASVVRTTDDMLGSLLDALA' A
#
# COMPACT_ATOMS: atom_id res chain seq x y z
N MET A 1 5.10 23.46 21.51
CA MET A 1 5.85 22.23 21.20
C MET A 1 5.20 21.65 19.95
N ILE A 2 5.80 21.88 18.78
CA ILE A 2 5.23 21.41 17.49
C ILE A 2 5.54 19.92 17.39
N ASP A 3 4.50 19.12 17.17
CA ASP A 3 4.58 17.66 17.08
C ASP A 3 5.61 17.24 16.01
N PRO A 4 6.58 16.35 16.31
CA PRO A 4 7.57 15.86 15.34
C PRO A 4 6.95 15.14 14.13
N ALA A 5 5.64 14.87 14.13
CA ALA A 5 4.89 14.46 12.94
C ALA A 5 4.81 15.53 11.85
N ILE A 6 4.89 16.82 12.20
CA ILE A 6 4.74 17.95 11.26
C ILE A 6 6.06 18.26 10.52
N THR A 7 7.20 17.81 11.04
CA THR A 7 8.54 18.19 10.55
C THR A 7 9.07 17.31 9.40
N GLY A 8 8.35 16.26 9.00
CA GLY A 8 8.72 15.42 7.87
C GLY A 8 7.84 15.74 6.66
N GLY A 9 8.39 16.34 5.62
CA GLY A 9 7.65 16.77 4.43
C GLY A 9 6.79 15.68 3.76
N PRO A 10 6.02 16.03 2.71
CA PRO A 10 4.99 15.17 2.09
C PRO A 10 5.47 13.77 1.68
N ALA A 11 6.78 13.57 1.49
CA ALA A 11 7.41 12.27 1.29
C ALA A 11 7.08 11.22 2.36
N ARG A 12 6.80 11.60 3.63
CA ARG A 12 6.41 10.63 4.67
C ARG A 12 4.99 10.10 4.51
N LEU A 13 4.09 10.87 3.90
CA LEU A 13 2.70 10.45 3.64
C LEU A 13 2.65 9.26 2.69
N PHE A 14 3.59 9.19 1.75
CA PHE A 14 3.69 8.09 0.80
C PHE A 14 4.52 6.90 1.32
N HIS A 15 5.35 7.09 2.34
CA HIS A 15 6.27 6.04 2.81
C HIS A 15 5.53 4.79 3.32
N ALA A 16 4.57 4.98 4.24
CA ALA A 16 3.79 3.88 4.81
C ALA A 16 2.97 3.10 3.76
N PRO A 17 2.20 3.75 2.85
CA PRO A 17 1.48 3.00 1.84
C PRO A 17 2.40 2.36 0.78
N ILE A 18 3.56 2.94 0.45
CA ILE A 18 4.54 2.28 -0.44
C ILE A 18 5.10 1.01 0.21
N GLU A 19 5.42 1.04 1.50
CA GLU A 19 5.81 -0.16 2.25
C GLU A 19 4.67 -1.19 2.30
N GLY A 20 3.42 -0.73 2.43
CA GLY A 20 2.23 -1.58 2.33
C GLY A 20 2.12 -2.29 0.97
N LEU A 21 2.33 -1.57 -0.13
CA LEU A 21 2.37 -2.12 -1.49
C LEU A 21 3.47 -3.17 -1.63
N ARG A 22 4.70 -2.87 -1.19
CA ARG A 22 5.84 -3.80 -1.26
C ARG A 22 5.55 -5.10 -0.52
N ARG A 23 5.02 -5.01 0.69
CA ARG A 23 4.65 -6.19 1.50
C ARG A 23 3.54 -7.01 0.83
N GLY A 24 2.50 -6.33 0.32
CA GLY A 24 1.42 -6.99 -0.41
C GLY A 24 1.93 -7.74 -1.64
N PHE A 25 2.80 -7.14 -2.45
CA PHE A 25 3.39 -7.83 -3.61
C PHE A 25 4.29 -9.00 -3.21
N ALA A 26 5.12 -8.84 -2.18
CA ALA A 26 5.96 -9.94 -1.69
C ALA A 26 5.12 -11.13 -1.18
N GLN A 27 4.02 -10.85 -0.47
CA GLN A 27 3.11 -11.87 0.02
C GLN A 27 2.35 -12.56 -1.12
N ALA A 28 1.89 -11.80 -2.13
CA ALA A 28 1.27 -12.36 -3.32
C ALA A 28 2.24 -13.26 -4.10
N GLN A 29 3.50 -12.83 -4.25
CA GLN A 29 4.53 -13.60 -4.92
C GLN A 29 4.84 -14.90 -4.18
N SER A 30 5.04 -14.85 -2.86
CA SER A 30 5.27 -16.06 -2.06
C SER A 30 4.11 -17.06 -2.15
N ALA A 31 2.87 -16.58 -2.14
CA ALA A 31 1.70 -17.45 -2.29
C ALA A 31 1.59 -18.02 -3.71
N ALA A 32 1.91 -17.22 -4.74
CA ALA A 32 1.95 -17.68 -6.13
C ALA A 32 3.03 -18.75 -6.38
N GLU A 33 4.21 -18.60 -5.78
CA GLU A 33 5.29 -19.60 -5.85
C GLU A 33 4.85 -20.95 -5.26
N LYS A 34 4.15 -20.94 -4.13
CA LYS A 34 3.61 -22.16 -3.51
C LYS A 34 2.56 -22.84 -4.39
N ILE A 35 1.64 -22.05 -4.96
CA ILE A 35 0.64 -22.55 -5.90
C ILE A 35 1.31 -23.15 -7.14
N ALA A 36 2.32 -22.48 -7.70
CA ALA A 36 3.08 -22.97 -8.84
C ALA A 36 3.86 -24.26 -8.53
N ALA A 37 4.32 -24.41 -7.28
CA ALA A 37 4.95 -25.64 -6.78
C ALA A 37 3.93 -26.78 -6.52
N GLY A 38 2.63 -26.54 -6.72
CA GLY A 38 1.56 -27.53 -6.57
C GLY A 38 0.86 -27.53 -5.21
N ASP A 39 1.22 -26.63 -4.29
CA ASP A 39 0.53 -26.44 -3.01
C ASP A 39 -0.67 -25.52 -3.20
N VAL A 40 -1.78 -26.10 -3.66
CA VAL A 40 -3.08 -25.42 -3.77
C VAL A 40 -3.90 -25.70 -2.52
N SER A 41 -3.42 -25.19 -1.39
CA SER A 41 -4.11 -25.24 -0.10
C SER A 41 -4.99 -23.98 0.10
N PRO A 42 -6.10 -24.07 0.86
CA PRO A 42 -6.94 -22.91 1.17
C PRO A 42 -6.13 -21.72 1.73
N GLU A 43 -5.08 -21.99 2.49
CA GLU A 43 -4.19 -21.00 3.09
C GLU A 43 -3.42 -20.20 2.02
N THR A 44 -2.95 -20.85 0.96
CA THR A 44 -2.25 -20.15 -0.14
C THR A 44 -3.19 -19.27 -0.95
N ILE A 45 -4.42 -19.71 -1.18
CA ILE A 45 -5.46 -18.94 -1.86
C ILE A 45 -5.88 -17.73 -1.03
N VAL A 46 -6.17 -17.93 0.25
CA VAL A 46 -6.49 -16.84 1.19
C VAL A 46 -5.32 -15.86 1.30
N GLY A 47 -4.08 -16.36 1.32
CA GLY A 47 -2.87 -15.54 1.29
C GLY A 47 -2.79 -14.61 0.08
N GLN A 48 -3.13 -15.10 -1.13
CA GLN A 48 -3.20 -14.26 -2.32
C GLN A 48 -4.31 -13.19 -2.22
N ILE A 49 -5.49 -13.56 -1.73
CA ILE A 49 -6.61 -12.63 -1.56
C ILE A 49 -6.25 -11.52 -0.57
N GLN A 50 -5.66 -11.88 0.57
CA GLN A 50 -5.24 -10.93 1.60
C GLN A 50 -4.16 -9.99 1.08
N ALA A 51 -3.19 -10.52 0.34
CA ALA A 51 -2.15 -9.72 -0.30
C ALA A 51 -2.75 -8.71 -1.29
N GLY A 52 -3.72 -9.15 -2.11
CA GLY A 52 -4.45 -8.27 -3.02
C GLY A 52 -5.21 -7.15 -2.30
N ALA A 53 -5.91 -7.49 -1.22
CA ALA A 53 -6.61 -6.49 -0.39
C ALA A 53 -5.63 -5.47 0.23
N MET A 54 -4.45 -5.91 0.68
CA MET A 54 -3.41 -5.04 1.24
C MET A 54 -2.86 -4.06 0.19
N VAL A 55 -2.63 -4.53 -1.04
CA VAL A 55 -2.21 -3.69 -2.16
C VAL A 55 -3.29 -2.64 -2.48
N GLN A 56 -4.56 -3.06 -2.58
CA GLN A 56 -5.67 -2.16 -2.88
C GLN A 56 -5.87 -1.08 -1.81
N ALA A 57 -5.80 -1.46 -0.52
CA ALA A 57 -5.91 -0.52 0.58
C ALA A 57 -4.78 0.52 0.53
N SER A 58 -3.54 0.06 0.33
CA SER A 58 -2.37 0.95 0.24
C SER A 58 -2.44 1.88 -0.97
N ALA A 59 -2.87 1.37 -2.14
CA ALA A 59 -3.07 2.18 -3.34
C ALA A 59 -4.15 3.25 -3.17
N SER A 60 -5.21 2.94 -2.42
CA SER A 60 -6.29 3.90 -2.12
C SER A 60 -5.77 5.08 -1.29
N VAL A 61 -4.92 4.81 -0.30
CA VAL A 61 -4.28 5.88 0.51
C VAL A 61 -3.39 6.77 -0.35
N VAL A 62 -2.61 6.20 -1.28
CA VAL A 62 -1.79 6.98 -2.23
C VAL A 62 -2.67 7.89 -3.07
N ARG A 63 -3.76 7.36 -3.64
CA ARG A 63 -4.69 8.13 -4.47
C ARG A 63 -5.33 9.27 -3.70
N THR A 64 -5.86 9.01 -2.51
CA THR A 64 -6.45 10.07 -1.69
C THR A 64 -5.43 11.13 -1.28
N THR A 65 -4.17 10.74 -1.04
CA THR A 65 -3.10 11.70 -0.77
C THR A 65 -2.81 12.59 -1.99
N ASP A 66 -2.81 12.00 -3.19
CA ASP A 66 -2.66 12.72 -4.45
C ASP A 66 -3.84 13.70 -4.69
N ASP A 67 -5.08 13.25 -4.49
CA ASP A 67 -6.28 14.09 -4.61
C ASP A 67 -6.23 15.30 -3.65
N MET A 68 -5.77 15.08 -2.40
CA MET A 68 -5.58 16.17 -1.44
C MET A 68 -4.53 17.16 -1.93
N LEU A 69 -3.38 16.69 -2.43
CA LEU A 69 -2.34 17.58 -2.97
C LEU A 69 -2.83 18.36 -4.18
N GLY A 70 -3.59 17.73 -5.09
CA GLY A 70 -4.22 18.39 -6.22
C GLY A 70 -5.16 19.51 -5.78
N SER A 71 -6.07 19.23 -4.83
CA SER A 71 -6.99 20.24 -4.31
C SER A 71 -6.29 21.42 -3.62
N LEU A 72 -5.15 21.17 -2.96
CA LEU A 72 -4.33 22.22 -2.36
C LEU A 72 -3.64 23.10 -3.41
N LEU A 73 -3.18 22.51 -4.52
CA LEU A 73 -2.60 23.27 -5.62
C LEU A 73 -3.65 24.12 -6.33
N ASP A 74 -4.83 23.56 -6.58
CA ASP A 74 -5.95 24.28 -7.21
C ASP A 74 -6.45 25.43 -6.36
N ALA A 75 -6.45 25.30 -5.03
CA ALA A 75 -6.84 26.38 -4.12
C ALA A 75 -5.82 27.53 -4.03
N LEU A 76 -4.58 27.30 -4.45
CA LEU A 76 -3.49 28.28 -4.44
C LEU A 76 -3.34 29.04 -5.77
N ALA A 77 -3.97 28.53 -6.84
CA ALA A 77 -3.99 29.10 -8.19
C ALA A 77 -5.12 30.14 -8.35
#